data_AF-A0A2S2NHH6-F1
#
_entry.id   AF-A0A2S2NHH6-F1
#
_cell.length_a   1.000
_cell.length_b   1.000
_cell.length_c   1.000
_cell.angle_alpha   90.00
_cell.angle_beta   90.00
_cell.angle_gamma   90.00
#
_symmetry.space_group_name_H-M   'P 1'
#
loop_
_entity.id
_entity.type
_entity.pdbx_description
1 polymer ?
#
loop_
_entity_poly.entity_id
_entity_poly.type
_entity_poly.pdbx_seq_one_letter_code
_entity_poly.pdbx_strand_id
1 'polypeptide(L)'
;MDLVDQGSFVYVTLYYILKGRGKSNILFLHLLSSHDIMMNEPSPPGGEPFSIRHDRFRNILKSSDWDEFTKSTDDKQKIQFVYERLYANGQTSGNSNNKHTKEEPTRYKNGVKALEMKKSGTDYFQKSDYRNALNWYSLAVLHCPQTKDWKEQLSIIYANRSACLYHLENYDLAISDIQHALDLGYPKDLRYKVYDRKARCFLATKQLKLALESFKTTIRSLDDSRLSFDERRKRQLDAQIMLTMLDKDKHVKNGIIETSTNKKPEELRIDGGRNEAYPAFSNAVSVEYNETEGRHAVAGRDVPVGKVLLVERAYASVLLREYNHSHCTNCFGRYTKLIFVFWRHLML
;
A
#
# COMPACT_ATOMS: atom_id res chain seq x y z
N MET A 1 3.82 3.24 23.90
CA MET A 1 4.49 4.20 23.00
C MET A 1 5.07 3.46 21.80
N ASP A 2 4.29 2.52 21.23
CA ASP A 2 4.66 1.71 20.06
C ASP A 2 3.38 1.41 19.27
N LEU A 3 2.92 2.39 18.48
CA LEU A 3 1.82 2.26 17.51
C LEU A 3 2.06 3.17 16.29
N VAL A 4 3.33 3.41 15.95
CA VAL A 4 3.73 4.23 14.80
C VAL A 4 4.24 3.32 13.69
N ASP A 5 3.34 2.53 13.11
CA ASP A 5 3.59 1.95 11.78
C ASP A 5 2.31 1.62 10.99
N GLN A 6 1.20 2.28 11.33
CA GLN A 6 -0.04 2.27 10.53
C GLN A 6 -0.25 3.62 9.86
N GLY A 7 0.78 4.14 9.20
CA GLY A 7 0.63 5.31 8.32
C GLY A 7 -0.08 4.87 7.06
N SER A 8 -1.40 5.07 6.94
CA SER A 8 -2.12 4.84 5.66
C SER A 8 -3.47 5.54 5.54
N PHE A 9 -3.85 6.48 6.42
CA PHE A 9 -5.19 7.07 6.36
C PHE A 9 -5.18 8.53 6.77
N VAL A 10 -5.80 9.39 5.95
CA VAL A 10 -6.36 10.66 6.44
C VAL A 10 -7.80 10.33 6.83
N TYR A 11 -8.06 10.30 8.14
CA TYR A 11 -9.42 10.22 8.65
C TYR A 11 -10.04 11.61 8.60
N VAL A 12 -11.18 11.73 7.92
CA VAL A 12 -12.07 12.89 8.12
C VAL A 12 -12.95 12.52 9.31
N THR A 13 -12.46 12.77 10.53
CA THR A 13 -13.24 12.62 11.76
C THR A 13 -13.80 13.99 12.16
N LEU A 14 -15.10 14.06 12.45
CA LEU A 14 -15.70 15.23 13.11
C LEU A 14 -15.02 15.43 14.47
N TYR A 15 -14.42 16.60 14.68
CA TYR A 15 -13.74 16.94 15.93
C TYR A 15 -14.75 17.13 17.05
N TYR A 16 -14.55 16.45 18.18
CA TYR A 16 -15.27 16.70 19.43
C TYR A 16 -14.24 17.04 20.52
N ILE A 17 -14.41 18.20 21.16
CA ILE A 17 -13.62 18.58 22.34
C ILE A 17 -14.27 17.89 23.55
N LEU A 18 -13.51 17.08 24.29
CA LEU A 18 -13.95 16.43 25.53
C LEU A 18 -13.59 17.31 26.74
N LYS A 19 -14.61 17.83 27.43
CA LYS A 19 -14.44 18.70 28.61
C LYS A 19 -14.61 17.90 29.90
N GLY A 20 -13.56 17.85 30.73
CA GLY A 20 -13.60 17.27 32.07
C GLY A 20 -14.12 18.28 33.11
N ARG A 21 -14.86 17.82 34.13
CA ARG A 21 -15.33 18.66 35.26
C ARG A 21 -14.22 19.06 36.26
N GLY A 22 -12.98 18.68 36.01
CA GLY A 22 -11.77 19.16 36.69
C GLY A 22 -10.73 19.58 35.64
N LYS A 23 -9.92 20.61 35.95
CA LYS A 23 -9.01 21.36 35.06
C LYS A 23 -8.04 20.50 34.22
N SER A 24 -8.51 19.82 33.19
CA SER A 24 -7.69 19.14 32.19
C SER A 24 -8.46 19.05 30.87
N ASN A 25 -8.17 19.98 29.96
CA ASN A 25 -8.64 19.91 28.58
C ASN A 25 -7.86 18.80 27.87
N ILE A 26 -8.55 17.78 27.36
CA ILE A 26 -7.93 16.80 26.47
C ILE A 26 -7.92 17.42 25.08
N LEU A 27 -6.75 17.94 24.67
CA LEU A 27 -6.53 18.43 23.31
C LEU A 27 -6.37 17.24 22.35
N PHE A 28 -7.26 17.13 21.36
CA PHE A 28 -7.02 16.31 20.17
C PHE A 28 -6.33 17.18 19.11
N LEU A 29 -5.04 16.94 18.85
CA LEU A 29 -4.21 17.68 17.90
C LEU A 29 -3.47 16.71 16.97
N HIS A 30 -3.79 16.70 15.67
CA HIS A 30 -2.92 17.12 14.54
C HIS A 30 -3.48 16.65 13.19
N LEU A 31 -3.78 17.58 12.28
CA LEU A 31 -3.83 17.38 10.82
C LEU A 31 -3.37 18.67 10.15
N LEU A 32 -2.06 18.91 10.15
CA LEU A 32 -1.40 19.90 9.32
C LEU A 32 -0.18 19.21 8.69
N SER A 33 -0.36 18.62 7.51
CA SER A 33 0.76 18.37 6.57
C SER A 33 0.33 18.05 5.13
N SER A 34 -0.96 17.83 4.86
CA SER A 34 -1.39 17.42 3.50
C SER A 34 -1.51 18.56 2.49
N HIS A 35 -1.49 19.83 2.92
CA HIS A 35 -1.61 20.97 1.99
C HIS A 35 -0.27 21.36 1.34
N ASP A 36 0.85 21.26 2.05
CA ASP A 36 2.15 21.73 1.54
C ASP A 36 2.88 20.71 0.64
N ILE A 37 2.61 19.41 0.79
CA ILE A 37 3.31 18.37 0.01
C ILE A 37 2.74 18.24 -1.42
N MET A 38 1.51 18.67 -1.67
CA MET A 38 0.87 18.56 -3.00
C MET A 38 1.42 19.56 -4.03
N MET A 39 2.16 20.59 -3.60
CA MET A 39 2.52 21.73 -4.45
C MET A 39 3.89 21.64 -5.14
N ASN A 40 4.77 20.73 -4.73
CA ASN A 40 6.14 20.68 -5.26
C ASN A 40 6.56 19.24 -5.57
N GLU A 41 6.26 18.71 -6.75
CA GLU A 41 7.09 17.69 -7.41
C GLU A 41 6.69 17.48 -8.90
N PRO A 42 7.66 17.19 -9.78
CA PRO A 42 7.47 17.18 -11.23
C PRO A 42 6.73 15.91 -11.71
N SER A 43 5.86 16.10 -12.69
CA SER A 43 4.99 15.09 -13.30
C SER A 43 5.76 13.99 -14.06
N PRO A 44 5.24 12.74 -14.12
CA PRO A 44 5.71 11.73 -15.07
C PRO A 44 5.42 12.16 -16.52
N PRO A 45 6.22 11.73 -17.51
CA PRO A 45 6.10 12.21 -18.88
C PRO A 45 4.75 11.81 -19.51
N GLY A 46 3.99 12.81 -19.95
CA GLY A 46 2.81 12.63 -20.81
C GLY A 46 1.43 12.81 -20.17
N GLY A 47 1.34 13.14 -18.88
CA GLY A 47 0.06 13.45 -18.22
C GLY A 47 0.06 14.86 -17.62
N GLU A 48 -0.96 15.67 -17.94
CA GLU A 48 -1.11 17.00 -17.34
C GLU A 48 -1.39 16.90 -15.83
N PRO A 49 -0.60 17.58 -14.97
CA PRO A 49 -0.80 17.65 -13.53
C PRO A 49 -2.25 17.97 -13.14
N PHE A 50 -2.72 17.37 -12.05
CA PHE A 50 -4.05 17.68 -11.52
C PHE A 50 -4.19 19.17 -11.19
N SER A 51 -3.14 19.83 -10.70
CA SER A 51 -3.12 21.28 -10.45
C SER A 51 -3.45 22.09 -11.69
N ILE A 52 -2.83 21.78 -12.83
CA ILE A 52 -3.07 22.50 -14.09
C ILE A 52 -4.49 22.24 -14.61
N ARG A 53 -5.00 21.01 -14.51
CA ARG A 53 -6.39 20.68 -14.89
C ARG A 53 -7.42 21.35 -13.98
N HIS A 54 -7.13 21.39 -12.69
CA HIS A 54 -7.98 22.04 -11.69
C HIS A 54 -7.99 23.56 -11.85
N ASP A 55 -6.84 24.18 -12.11
CA ASP A 55 -6.75 25.62 -12.39
C ASP A 55 -7.42 25.98 -13.71
N ARG A 56 -7.24 25.17 -14.75
CA ARG A 56 -7.98 25.33 -16.01
C ARG A 56 -9.49 25.24 -15.78
N PHE A 57 -9.96 24.26 -15.02
CA PHE A 57 -11.37 24.13 -14.69
C PHE A 57 -11.88 25.37 -13.94
N ARG A 58 -11.17 25.84 -12.90
CA ARG A 58 -11.53 27.08 -12.20
C ARG A 58 -11.58 28.29 -13.13
N ASN A 59 -10.65 28.39 -14.08
CA ASN A 59 -10.58 29.50 -15.01
C ASN A 59 -11.60 29.41 -16.16
N ILE A 60 -12.19 28.24 -16.42
CA ILE A 60 -13.28 28.05 -17.39
C ILE A 60 -14.63 28.46 -16.79
N LEU A 61 -14.81 28.29 -15.47
CA LEU A 61 -16.08 28.57 -14.80
C LEU A 61 -16.35 30.08 -14.76
N LYS A 62 -17.49 30.47 -15.35
CA LYS A 62 -18.05 31.82 -15.25
C LYS A 62 -18.93 31.92 -14.01
N SER A 63 -19.24 33.15 -13.59
CA SER A 63 -20.20 33.39 -12.49
C SER A 63 -21.55 32.69 -12.71
N SER A 64 -22.03 32.64 -13.95
CA SER A 64 -23.26 31.94 -14.32
C SER A 64 -23.20 30.41 -14.20
N ASP A 65 -22.02 29.80 -14.29
CA ASP A 65 -21.84 28.35 -14.11
C ASP A 65 -22.06 27.95 -12.65
N TRP A 66 -21.75 28.85 -11.71
CA TRP A 66 -22.00 28.62 -10.28
C TRP A 66 -23.49 28.62 -9.96
N ASP A 67 -24.28 29.48 -10.61
CA ASP A 67 -25.74 29.51 -10.48
C ASP A 67 -26.39 28.24 -11.05
N GLU A 68 -25.87 27.70 -12.15
CA GLU A 68 -26.32 26.42 -12.74
C GLU A 68 -26.00 25.25 -11.81
N PHE A 69 -24.78 25.21 -11.27
CA PHE A 69 -24.33 24.16 -10.36
C PHE A 69 -25.11 24.16 -9.03
N THR A 70 -25.40 25.34 -8.48
CA THR A 70 -26.12 25.49 -7.20
C THR A 70 -27.63 25.26 -7.33
N LYS A 71 -28.21 25.44 -8.53
CA LYS A 71 -29.62 25.12 -8.80
C LYS A 71 -29.92 23.63 -8.79
N SER A 72 -28.94 22.77 -9.08
CA SER A 72 -29.15 21.33 -9.01
C SER A 72 -29.14 20.88 -7.53
N THR A 73 -30.09 20.02 -7.15
CA THR A 73 -30.13 19.36 -5.83
C THR A 73 -29.65 17.91 -5.89
N ASP A 74 -29.42 17.38 -7.09
CA ASP A 74 -28.98 16.01 -7.33
C ASP A 74 -27.45 15.94 -7.49
N ASP A 75 -26.81 15.21 -6.58
CA ASP A 75 -25.35 15.04 -6.58
C ASP A 75 -24.85 14.35 -7.86
N LYS A 76 -25.66 13.49 -8.50
CA LYS A 76 -25.28 12.85 -9.75
C LYS A 76 -25.17 13.85 -10.90
N GLN A 77 -26.09 14.81 -10.97
CA GLN A 77 -26.06 15.90 -11.96
C GLN A 77 -24.90 16.87 -11.70
N LYS A 78 -24.61 17.18 -10.43
CA LYS A 78 -23.44 17.99 -10.05
C LYS A 78 -22.12 17.35 -10.46
N ILE A 79 -21.98 16.05 -10.22
CA ILE A 79 -20.77 15.30 -10.62
C ILE A 79 -20.64 15.30 -12.15
N GLN A 80 -21.73 15.07 -12.88
CA GLN A 80 -21.73 15.08 -14.34
C GLN A 80 -21.35 16.48 -14.89
N PHE A 81 -21.92 17.55 -14.33
CA PHE A 81 -21.62 18.94 -14.69
C PHE A 81 -20.12 19.26 -14.58
N VAL A 82 -19.50 18.86 -13.47
CA VAL A 82 -18.06 19.07 -13.20
C VAL A 82 -17.21 18.21 -14.15
N TYR A 83 -17.60 16.95 -14.35
CA TYR A 83 -16.89 16.01 -15.21
C TYR A 83 -16.87 16.47 -16.67
N GLU A 84 -18.01 16.86 -17.24
CA GLU A 84 -18.09 17.32 -18.62
C GLU A 84 -17.21 18.53 -18.88
N ARG A 85 -17.21 19.53 -17.99
CA ARG A 85 -16.41 20.75 -18.13
C ARG A 85 -14.92 20.52 -17.87
N LEU A 86 -14.55 19.60 -16.97
CA LEU A 86 -13.15 19.19 -16.75
C LEU A 86 -12.55 18.48 -17.98
N TYR A 87 -13.36 17.74 -18.74
CA TYR A 87 -12.91 16.87 -19.82
C TYR A 87 -13.38 17.30 -21.23
N ALA A 88 -14.09 18.42 -21.37
CA ALA A 88 -14.63 18.90 -22.65
C ALA A 88 -13.56 19.24 -23.72
N ASN A 89 -12.33 19.62 -23.34
CA ASN A 89 -11.30 20.10 -24.27
C ASN A 89 -10.14 19.11 -24.48
N GLY A 90 -10.46 17.88 -24.88
CA GLY A 90 -9.46 16.94 -25.41
C GLY A 90 -9.02 17.21 -26.87
N GLN A 91 -9.35 18.35 -27.49
CA GLN A 91 -9.11 18.55 -28.94
C GLN A 91 -8.49 19.89 -29.38
N THR A 92 -8.10 20.81 -28.49
CA THR A 92 -7.51 22.09 -28.95
C THR A 92 -6.30 22.52 -28.12
N SER A 93 -5.12 22.05 -28.51
CA SER A 93 -3.93 22.88 -28.81
C SER A 93 -2.68 22.00 -28.94
N GLY A 94 -2.00 22.06 -30.09
CA GLY A 94 -0.70 21.42 -30.31
C GLY A 94 -0.60 20.67 -31.63
N ASN A 95 -0.38 21.42 -32.72
CA ASN A 95 -0.10 20.89 -34.05
C ASN A 95 1.22 20.09 -34.03
N SER A 96 1.12 18.77 -34.09
CA SER A 96 2.21 17.89 -34.52
C SER A 96 1.58 16.71 -35.23
N ASN A 97 1.86 16.60 -36.52
CA ASN A 97 1.49 15.48 -37.37
C ASN A 97 2.06 14.18 -36.79
N ASN A 98 1.31 13.54 -35.92
CA ASN A 98 1.36 12.10 -35.75
C ASN A 98 -0.08 11.63 -35.72
N LYS A 99 -0.41 10.76 -36.68
CA LYS A 99 -1.64 9.96 -36.65
C LYS A 99 -1.63 9.13 -35.37
N HIS A 100 -2.08 9.69 -34.26
CA HIS A 100 -2.56 8.92 -33.14
C HIS A 100 -3.85 8.26 -33.60
N THR A 101 -3.70 7.01 -34.07
CA THR A 101 -4.78 6.04 -34.03
C THR A 101 -5.46 6.17 -32.68
N LYS A 102 -6.79 6.36 -32.70
CA LYS A 102 -7.65 6.27 -31.52
C LYS A 102 -7.47 4.87 -30.92
N GLU A 103 -6.45 4.67 -30.11
CA GLU A 103 -6.38 3.51 -29.24
C GLU A 103 -7.33 3.80 -28.08
N GLU A 104 -8.52 3.20 -28.17
CA GLU A 104 -9.33 2.85 -27.00
C GLU A 104 -8.41 2.48 -25.83
N PRO A 105 -8.67 2.95 -24.59
CA PRO A 105 -7.86 2.57 -23.44
C PRO A 105 -8.00 1.06 -23.23
N THR A 106 -7.08 0.28 -23.81
CA THR A 106 -7.11 -1.17 -23.73
C THR A 106 -6.84 -1.55 -22.27
N ARG A 107 -7.93 -1.82 -21.56
CA ARG A 107 -8.04 -2.19 -20.14
C ARG A 107 -7.47 -3.60 -19.87
N TYR A 108 -6.50 -4.03 -20.67
CA TYR A 108 -5.92 -5.35 -20.67
C TYR A 108 -4.47 -5.29 -20.22
N LYS A 109 -4.07 -6.28 -19.42
CA LYS A 109 -2.66 -6.54 -19.07
C LYS A 109 -1.83 -6.58 -20.35
N ASN A 110 -0.77 -5.78 -20.40
CA ASN A 110 0.11 -5.68 -21.55
C ASN A 110 1.52 -6.14 -21.16
N GLY A 111 1.93 -7.26 -21.73
CA GLY A 111 3.22 -7.87 -21.43
C GLY A 111 4.43 -7.02 -21.85
N VAL A 112 4.34 -6.28 -22.96
CA VAL A 112 5.41 -5.38 -23.41
C VAL A 112 5.61 -4.25 -22.38
N LYS A 113 4.51 -3.60 -21.96
CA LYS A 113 4.55 -2.58 -20.90
C LYS A 113 5.08 -3.14 -19.57
N ALA A 114 4.72 -4.37 -19.23
CA ALA A 114 5.24 -5.02 -18.02
C ALA A 114 6.76 -5.24 -18.08
N LEU A 115 7.31 -5.58 -19.25
CA LEU A 115 8.75 -5.74 -19.44
C LEU A 115 9.49 -4.40 -19.38
N GLU A 116 8.92 -3.33 -19.93
CA GLU A 116 9.44 -1.96 -19.80
C GLU A 116 9.50 -1.54 -18.32
N MET A 117 8.42 -1.74 -17.58
CA MET A 117 8.37 -1.45 -16.13
C MET A 117 9.37 -2.29 -15.34
N LYS A 118 9.53 -3.57 -15.68
CA LYS A 118 10.56 -4.44 -15.09
C LYS A 118 11.97 -3.91 -15.37
N LYS A 119 12.23 -3.39 -16.58
CA LYS A 119 13.51 -2.80 -16.95
C LYS A 119 13.77 -1.55 -16.10
N SER A 120 12.82 -0.63 -16.02
CA SER A 120 12.92 0.55 -15.15
C SER A 120 13.20 0.17 -13.69
N GLY A 121 12.47 -0.83 -13.16
CA GLY A 121 12.73 -1.33 -11.81
C GLY A 121 14.14 -1.87 -11.61
N THR A 122 14.71 -2.51 -12.64
CA THR A 122 16.09 -3.02 -12.62
C THR A 122 17.11 -1.88 -12.64
N ASP A 123 16.87 -0.83 -13.42
CA ASP A 123 17.73 0.34 -13.48
C ASP A 123 17.77 1.09 -12.13
N TYR A 124 16.62 1.25 -11.46
CA TYR A 124 16.58 1.82 -10.10
C TYR A 124 17.23 0.89 -9.06
N PHE A 125 17.04 -0.43 -9.19
CA PHE A 125 17.67 -1.40 -8.29
C PHE A 125 19.19 -1.33 -8.34
N GLN A 126 19.77 -1.20 -9.55
CA GLN A 126 21.22 -1.05 -9.73
C GLN A 126 21.76 0.24 -9.10
N LYS A 127 20.95 1.30 -9.05
CA LYS A 127 21.26 2.56 -8.36
C LYS A 127 21.04 2.51 -6.85
N SER A 128 20.71 1.34 -6.30
CA SER A 128 20.35 1.13 -4.88
C SER A 128 19.13 1.93 -4.42
N ASP A 129 18.32 2.43 -5.35
CA ASP A 129 17.05 3.09 -5.05
C ASP A 129 15.94 2.04 -4.99
N TYR A 130 15.92 1.31 -3.87
CA TYR A 130 15.03 0.17 -3.69
C TYR A 130 13.56 0.56 -3.58
N ARG A 131 13.25 1.79 -3.14
CA ARG A 131 11.87 2.29 -3.05
C ARG A 131 11.28 2.50 -4.44
N ASN A 132 11.99 3.21 -5.32
CA ASN A 132 11.52 3.39 -6.69
C ASN A 132 11.54 2.07 -7.48
N ALA A 133 12.54 1.21 -7.27
CA ALA A 133 12.55 -0.13 -7.84
C ALA A 133 11.32 -0.95 -7.45
N LEU A 134 10.92 -0.92 -6.16
CA LEU A 134 9.72 -1.59 -5.67
C LEU A 134 8.44 -1.10 -6.36
N ASN A 135 8.33 0.22 -6.58
CA ASN A 135 7.18 0.83 -7.27
C ASN A 135 7.08 0.32 -8.71
N TRP A 136 8.20 0.35 -9.44
CA TRP A 136 8.25 -0.11 -10.84
C TRP A 136 8.01 -1.61 -10.98
N TYR A 137 8.58 -2.43 -10.11
CA TYR A 137 8.26 -3.86 -10.12
C TYR A 137 6.79 -4.12 -9.77
N SER A 138 6.19 -3.36 -8.84
CA SER A 138 4.76 -3.50 -8.52
C SER A 138 3.87 -3.16 -9.72
N LEU A 139 4.20 -2.09 -10.46
CA LEU A 139 3.54 -1.76 -11.73
C LEU A 139 3.75 -2.88 -12.76
N ALA A 140 4.96 -3.42 -12.87
CA ALA A 140 5.23 -4.54 -13.77
C ALA A 140 4.35 -5.76 -13.47
N VAL A 141 4.16 -6.13 -12.20
CA VAL A 141 3.25 -7.22 -11.81
C VAL A 141 1.80 -6.89 -12.20
N LEU A 142 1.35 -5.65 -11.99
CA LEU A 142 0.00 -5.21 -12.34
C LEU A 142 -0.28 -5.38 -13.83
N HIS A 143 0.65 -4.93 -14.67
CA HIS A 143 0.53 -4.97 -16.12
C HIS A 143 0.85 -6.34 -16.74
N CYS A 144 1.56 -7.23 -16.04
CA CYS A 144 1.96 -8.52 -16.58
C CYS A 144 0.74 -9.46 -16.76
N PRO A 145 0.52 -10.02 -17.97
CA PRO A 145 -0.50 -11.03 -18.23
C PRO A 145 -0.39 -12.22 -17.27
N GLN A 146 -1.52 -12.75 -16.82
CA GLN A 146 -1.58 -13.91 -15.91
C GLN A 146 -1.84 -15.21 -16.69
N THR A 147 -1.41 -15.26 -17.94
CA THR A 147 -1.55 -16.43 -18.80
C THR A 147 -0.36 -17.37 -18.62
N LYS A 148 -0.49 -18.60 -19.11
CA LYS A 148 0.55 -19.64 -19.01
C LYS A 148 1.91 -19.15 -19.56
N ASP A 149 1.88 -18.45 -20.69
CA ASP A 149 3.09 -17.99 -21.40
C ASP A 149 3.85 -16.90 -20.65
N TRP A 150 3.17 -16.18 -19.75
CA TRP A 150 3.76 -15.09 -18.96
C TRP A 150 4.15 -15.50 -17.54
N LYS A 151 3.85 -16.74 -17.11
CA LYS A 151 4.18 -17.22 -15.76
C LYS A 151 5.67 -17.10 -15.44
N GLU A 152 6.55 -17.44 -16.37
CA GLU A 152 7.98 -17.33 -16.16
C GLU A 152 8.40 -15.86 -15.95
N GLN A 153 7.99 -14.94 -16.83
CA GLN A 153 8.30 -13.52 -16.66
C GLN A 153 7.72 -12.94 -15.38
N LEU A 154 6.48 -13.30 -15.05
CA LEU A 154 5.83 -12.90 -13.80
C LEU A 154 6.61 -13.41 -12.57
N SER A 155 7.06 -14.67 -12.60
CA SER A 155 7.89 -15.24 -11.52
C SER A 155 9.19 -14.47 -11.33
N ILE A 156 9.82 -14.01 -12.42
CA ILE A 156 11.04 -13.20 -12.39
C ILE A 156 10.74 -11.82 -11.80
N ILE A 157 9.63 -11.20 -12.15
CA ILE A 157 9.23 -9.91 -11.60
C ILE A 157 9.01 -10.01 -10.07
N TYR A 158 8.31 -11.04 -9.58
CA TYR A 158 8.18 -11.28 -8.13
C TYR A 158 9.53 -11.55 -7.45
N ALA A 159 10.41 -12.33 -8.09
CA ALA A 159 11.76 -12.57 -7.58
C ALA A 159 12.59 -11.27 -7.51
N ASN A 160 12.41 -10.32 -8.42
CA ASN A 160 13.08 -9.03 -8.34
C ASN A 160 12.42 -8.10 -7.30
N ARG A 161 11.10 -8.11 -7.19
CA ARG A 161 10.35 -7.34 -6.19
C ARG A 161 10.71 -7.75 -4.76
N SER A 162 10.83 -9.05 -4.49
CA SER A 162 11.33 -9.56 -3.20
C SER A 162 12.74 -9.10 -2.86
N ALA A 163 13.59 -8.79 -3.86
CA ALA A 163 14.92 -8.24 -3.63
C ALA A 163 14.83 -6.84 -3.02
N CYS A 164 13.97 -5.99 -3.60
CA CYS A 164 13.72 -4.65 -3.10
C CYS A 164 13.16 -4.71 -1.67
N LEU A 165 12.17 -5.58 -1.44
CA LEU A 165 11.57 -5.76 -0.11
C LEU A 165 12.59 -6.22 0.93
N TYR A 166 13.49 -7.13 0.58
CA TYR A 166 14.59 -7.56 1.45
C TYR A 166 15.53 -6.40 1.83
N HIS A 167 15.93 -5.58 0.86
CA HIS A 167 16.78 -4.41 1.13
C HIS A 167 16.06 -3.30 1.91
N LEU A 168 14.72 -3.25 1.83
CA LEU A 168 13.87 -2.36 2.61
C LEU A 168 13.41 -3.00 3.93
N GLU A 169 14.04 -4.10 4.36
CA GLU A 169 13.77 -4.82 5.63
C GLU A 169 12.32 -5.31 5.80
N ASN A 170 11.55 -5.35 4.71
CA ASN A 170 10.20 -5.88 4.67
C ASN A 170 10.23 -7.40 4.46
N TYR A 171 10.79 -8.13 5.43
CA TYR A 171 11.15 -9.55 5.28
C TYR A 171 9.95 -10.48 5.03
N ASP A 172 8.83 -10.29 5.72
CA ASP A 172 7.63 -11.11 5.54
C ASP A 172 7.05 -10.98 4.13
N LEU A 173 7.02 -9.74 3.60
CA LEU A 173 6.58 -9.47 2.23
C LEU A 173 7.56 -10.07 1.21
N ALA A 174 8.87 -9.98 1.47
CA ALA A 174 9.87 -10.60 0.63
C ALA A 174 9.70 -12.14 0.56
N ILE A 175 9.42 -12.78 1.69
CA ILE A 175 9.14 -14.23 1.77
C ILE A 175 7.88 -14.58 0.96
N SER A 176 6.81 -13.79 1.07
CA SER A 176 5.58 -13.99 0.30
C SER A 176 5.84 -13.89 -1.21
N ASP A 177 6.61 -12.90 -1.66
CA ASP A 177 6.95 -12.73 -3.08
C ASP A 177 7.84 -13.87 -3.60
N ILE A 178 8.77 -14.35 -2.77
CA ILE A 178 9.60 -15.52 -3.10
C ILE A 178 8.72 -16.75 -3.30
N GLN A 179 7.74 -16.97 -2.42
CA GLN A 179 6.84 -18.11 -2.56
C GLN A 179 6.03 -18.02 -3.86
N HIS A 180 5.50 -16.83 -4.18
CA HIS A 180 4.78 -16.62 -5.44
C HIS A 180 5.66 -16.84 -6.67
N ALA A 181 6.92 -16.40 -6.65
CA ALA A 181 7.85 -16.69 -7.73
C ALA A 181 8.02 -18.20 -7.93
N LEU A 182 8.22 -18.96 -6.83
CA LEU A 182 8.39 -20.41 -6.88
C LEU A 182 7.13 -21.13 -7.40
N ASP A 183 5.94 -20.73 -6.93
CA ASP A 183 4.65 -21.29 -7.35
C ASP A 183 4.37 -21.05 -8.85
N LEU A 184 4.87 -19.93 -9.39
CA LEU A 184 4.78 -19.58 -10.82
C LEU A 184 5.84 -20.26 -11.69
N GLY A 185 6.72 -21.07 -11.11
CA GLY A 185 7.73 -21.82 -11.85
C GLY A 185 9.02 -21.07 -12.09
N TYR A 186 9.49 -20.26 -11.11
CA TYR A 186 10.77 -19.55 -11.20
C TYR A 186 11.90 -20.45 -11.72
N PRO A 187 12.72 -19.98 -12.70
CA PRO A 187 13.73 -20.79 -13.38
C PRO A 187 14.64 -21.52 -12.42
N LYS A 188 14.80 -22.84 -12.61
CA LYS A 188 15.53 -23.73 -11.69
C LYS A 188 16.96 -23.27 -11.45
N ASP A 189 17.63 -22.86 -12.52
CA ASP A 189 19.01 -22.37 -12.51
C ASP A 189 19.21 -21.05 -11.75
N LEU A 190 18.12 -20.35 -11.42
CA LEU A 190 18.15 -19.10 -10.63
C LEU A 190 17.61 -19.26 -9.21
N ARG A 191 17.02 -20.43 -8.86
CA ARG A 191 16.33 -20.64 -7.58
C ARG A 191 17.21 -20.41 -6.35
N TYR A 192 18.50 -20.67 -6.45
CA TYR A 192 19.46 -20.40 -5.38
C TYR A 192 19.41 -18.95 -4.89
N LYS A 193 19.11 -17.97 -5.77
CA LYS A 193 19.01 -16.56 -5.40
C LYS A 193 17.84 -16.28 -4.45
N VAL A 194 16.68 -16.86 -4.75
CA VAL A 194 15.47 -16.63 -3.95
C VAL A 194 15.49 -17.45 -2.67
N TYR A 195 16.06 -18.66 -2.68
CA TYR A 195 16.24 -19.45 -1.45
C TYR A 195 17.24 -18.83 -0.48
N ASP A 196 18.37 -18.31 -0.99
CA ASP A 196 19.33 -17.58 -0.15
C ASP A 196 18.67 -16.37 0.52
N ARG A 197 17.94 -15.56 -0.26
CA ARG A 197 17.19 -14.43 0.27
C ARG A 197 16.14 -14.87 1.30
N LYS A 198 15.39 -15.94 1.03
CA LYS A 198 14.38 -16.49 1.96
C LYS A 198 15.02 -16.90 3.29
N ALA A 199 16.18 -17.57 3.24
CA ALA A 199 16.94 -17.96 4.42
C ALA A 199 17.37 -16.75 5.25
N ARG A 200 17.87 -15.70 4.60
CA ARG A 200 18.27 -14.45 5.24
C ARG A 200 17.08 -13.68 5.84
N CYS A 201 15.93 -13.66 5.17
CA CYS A 201 14.69 -13.11 5.75
C CYS A 201 14.27 -13.86 7.03
N PHE A 202 14.32 -15.20 7.02
CA PHE A 202 14.01 -15.98 8.22
C PHE A 202 15.01 -15.77 9.34
N LEU A 203 16.29 -15.60 9.01
CA LEU A 203 17.30 -15.26 10.00
C LEU A 203 17.02 -13.90 10.65
N ALA A 204 16.73 -12.87 9.85
CA ALA A 204 16.41 -11.53 10.34
C ALA A 204 15.14 -11.50 11.21
N THR A 205 14.15 -12.33 10.89
CA THR A 205 12.92 -12.50 11.68
C THR A 205 13.05 -13.53 12.82
N LYS A 206 14.27 -14.01 13.11
CA LYS A 206 14.58 -14.99 14.19
C LYS A 206 13.88 -16.35 14.05
N GLN A 207 13.42 -16.71 12.86
CA GLN A 207 12.83 -18.01 12.54
C GLN A 207 13.93 -19.03 12.18
N LEU A 208 14.76 -19.40 13.17
CA LEU A 208 16.02 -20.12 12.96
C LEU A 208 15.85 -21.49 12.26
N LYS A 209 14.79 -22.24 12.57
CA LYS A 209 14.51 -23.54 11.94
C LYS A 209 14.27 -23.39 10.44
N LEU A 210 13.43 -22.43 10.05
CA LEU A 210 13.10 -22.14 8.65
C LEU A 210 14.30 -21.55 7.90
N ALA A 211 15.12 -20.75 8.57
CA ALA A 211 16.38 -20.25 8.01
C ALA A 211 17.33 -21.42 7.67
N LEU A 212 17.50 -22.37 8.59
CA LEU A 212 18.34 -23.55 8.41
C LEU A 212 17.86 -24.43 7.24
N GLU A 213 16.56 -24.71 7.15
CA GLU A 213 15.99 -25.44 6.02
C GLU A 213 16.17 -24.71 4.69
N SER A 214 16.00 -23.38 4.71
CA SER A 214 16.16 -22.55 3.51
C SER A 214 17.61 -22.52 3.04
N PHE A 215 18.61 -22.39 3.93
CA PHE A 215 20.03 -22.46 3.55
C PHE A 215 20.42 -23.84 2.99
N LYS A 216 19.91 -24.93 3.56
CA LYS A 216 20.11 -26.28 2.98
C LYS A 216 19.53 -26.37 1.57
N THR A 217 18.36 -25.77 1.36
CA THR A 217 17.71 -25.73 0.04
C THR A 217 18.48 -24.86 -0.95
N THR A 218 19.07 -23.74 -0.51
CA THR A 218 19.99 -22.92 -1.30
C THR A 218 21.14 -23.76 -1.83
N ILE A 219 21.83 -24.50 -0.97
CA ILE A 219 22.98 -25.35 -1.37
C ILE A 219 22.57 -26.38 -2.42
N ARG A 220 21.45 -27.09 -2.21
CA ARG A 220 20.94 -28.07 -3.20
C ARG A 220 20.62 -27.41 -4.55
N SER A 221 20.04 -26.21 -4.53
CA SER A 221 19.68 -25.50 -5.77
C SER A 221 20.87 -24.89 -6.51
N LEU A 222 22.06 -24.85 -5.91
CA LEU A 222 23.28 -24.44 -6.62
C LEU A 222 23.73 -25.46 -7.66
N ASP A 223 23.33 -26.73 -7.54
CA ASP A 223 23.66 -27.78 -8.50
C ASP A 223 23.02 -27.50 -9.87
N ASP A 224 21.81 -26.95 -9.88
CA ASP A 224 21.08 -26.53 -11.09
C ASP A 224 21.61 -25.21 -11.70
N SER A 225 22.50 -24.49 -11.00
CA SER A 225 22.90 -23.13 -11.39
C SER A 225 23.85 -23.12 -12.59
N ARG A 226 23.71 -22.10 -13.44
CA ARG A 226 24.63 -21.84 -14.57
C ARG A 226 25.87 -21.02 -14.19
N LEU A 227 26.20 -20.98 -12.90
CA LEU A 227 27.35 -20.24 -12.36
C LEU A 227 28.68 -20.92 -12.72
N SER A 228 29.76 -20.15 -12.77
CA SER A 228 31.11 -20.73 -12.81
C SER A 228 31.40 -21.54 -11.55
N PHE A 229 32.37 -22.46 -11.63
CA PHE A 229 32.79 -23.27 -10.47
C PHE A 229 33.15 -22.40 -9.26
N ASP A 230 33.94 -21.34 -9.48
CA ASP A 230 34.38 -20.44 -8.40
C ASP A 230 33.21 -19.66 -7.79
N GLU A 231 32.30 -19.15 -8.63
CA GLU A 231 31.12 -18.42 -8.18
C GLU A 231 30.14 -19.30 -7.41
N ARG A 232 29.99 -20.56 -7.84
CA ARG A 232 29.17 -21.56 -7.14
C ARG A 232 29.80 -21.91 -5.79
N ARG A 233 31.10 -22.18 -5.77
CA ARG A 233 31.85 -22.51 -4.55
C ARG A 233 31.79 -21.38 -3.51
N LYS A 234 31.94 -20.12 -3.94
CA LYS A 234 31.83 -18.96 -3.05
C LYS A 234 30.46 -18.88 -2.37
N ARG A 235 29.38 -19.05 -3.13
CA ARG A 235 28.00 -19.03 -2.59
C ARG A 235 27.70 -20.22 -1.69
N GLN A 236 28.21 -21.40 -2.05
CA GLN A 236 28.09 -22.59 -1.21
C GLN A 236 28.79 -22.40 0.13
N LEU A 237 30.02 -21.86 0.11
CA LEU A 237 30.78 -21.59 1.32
C LEU A 237 30.07 -20.57 2.23
N ASP A 238 29.55 -19.49 1.67
CA ASP A 238 28.76 -18.48 2.40
C ASP A 238 27.54 -19.11 3.10
N ALA A 239 26.71 -19.86 2.36
CA ALA A 239 25.57 -20.57 2.94
C ALA A 239 25.99 -21.60 4.01
N GLN A 240 27.12 -22.29 3.82
CA GLN A 240 27.65 -23.25 4.79
C GLN A 240 28.12 -22.55 6.08
N ILE A 241 28.77 -21.39 5.97
CA ILE A 241 29.17 -20.58 7.13
C ILE A 241 27.91 -20.19 7.92
N MET A 242 26.87 -19.69 7.25
CA MET A 242 25.61 -19.34 7.90
C MET A 242 24.98 -20.54 8.63
N LEU A 243 25.00 -21.73 8.03
CA LEU A 243 24.54 -22.96 8.68
C LEU A 243 25.35 -23.31 9.93
N THR A 244 26.67 -23.19 9.88
CA THR A 244 27.52 -23.47 11.06
C THR A 244 27.34 -22.47 12.19
N MET A 245 27.04 -21.20 11.87
CA MET A 245 26.71 -20.17 12.86
C MET A 245 25.39 -20.53 13.56
N LEU A 246 24.36 -20.90 12.80
CA LEU A 246 23.07 -21.33 13.32
C LEU A 246 23.13 -22.62 14.17
N ASP A 247 24.06 -23.53 13.87
CA ASP A 247 24.22 -24.79 14.61
C ASP A 247 24.89 -24.59 15.98
N LYS A 248 25.80 -23.62 16.08
CA LYS A 248 26.45 -23.25 17.35
C LYS A 248 25.49 -22.55 18.33
N ASP A 249 24.48 -21.87 17.79
CA ASP A 249 23.43 -21.22 18.57
C ASP A 249 22.36 -22.19 19.12
N LYS A 250 22.53 -23.52 18.96
CA LYS A 250 21.62 -24.55 19.51
C LYS A 250 21.45 -24.53 21.05
N HIS A 251 22.24 -23.73 21.78
CA HIS A 251 21.98 -23.45 23.20
C HIS A 251 20.90 -22.38 23.44
N VAL A 252 20.34 -21.76 22.39
CA VAL A 252 19.16 -20.91 22.48
C VAL A 252 17.92 -21.81 22.35
N LYS A 253 17.35 -22.10 23.52
CA LYS A 253 16.15 -22.88 23.81
C LYS A 253 15.12 -22.95 22.69
N ASN A 254 14.50 -24.13 22.61
CA ASN A 254 13.24 -24.50 21.97
C ASN A 254 12.06 -23.55 22.30
N GLY A 255 12.17 -22.27 21.96
CA GLY A 255 11.05 -21.37 21.84
C GLY A 255 10.56 -21.46 20.41
N ILE A 256 9.60 -22.35 20.18
CA ILE A 256 8.68 -22.19 19.05
C ILE A 256 7.97 -20.87 19.31
N ILE A 257 8.52 -19.77 18.80
CA ILE A 257 7.70 -18.60 18.51
C ILE A 257 7.19 -18.87 17.11
N GLU A 258 6.15 -19.71 17.04
CA GLU A 258 5.11 -19.51 16.05
C GLU A 258 4.57 -18.11 16.32
N THR A 259 5.22 -17.08 15.77
CA THR A 259 4.53 -15.83 15.50
C THR A 259 3.56 -16.20 14.40
N SER A 260 2.41 -16.71 14.83
CA SER A 260 1.19 -16.70 14.07
C SER A 260 1.03 -15.27 13.60
N THR A 261 1.43 -15.05 12.36
CA THR A 261 0.92 -13.99 11.51
C THR A 261 -0.60 -14.05 11.62
N ASN A 262 -1.23 -12.88 11.79
CA ASN A 262 -2.63 -12.65 12.18
C ASN A 262 -2.91 -12.53 13.69
N LYS A 263 -2.22 -11.64 14.41
CA LYS A 263 -2.99 -10.85 15.39
C LYS A 263 -3.94 -9.97 14.58
N LYS A 264 -5.18 -10.43 14.42
CA LYS A 264 -6.31 -9.58 14.01
C LYS A 264 -6.23 -8.31 14.87
N PRO A 265 -6.35 -7.09 14.31
CA PRO A 265 -6.32 -5.87 15.10
C PRO A 265 -7.26 -6.06 16.28
N GLU A 266 -6.75 -5.86 17.50
CA GLU A 266 -7.55 -5.98 18.70
C GLU A 266 -8.73 -5.03 18.55
N GLU A 267 -9.95 -5.58 18.51
CA GLU A 267 -11.14 -4.77 18.27
C GLU A 267 -11.22 -3.73 19.38
N LEU A 268 -11.14 -2.45 19.01
CA LEU A 268 -11.25 -1.33 19.94
C LEU A 268 -12.61 -1.41 20.62
N ARG A 269 -12.62 -1.72 21.91
CA ARG A 269 -13.83 -1.80 22.73
C ARG A 269 -14.07 -0.47 23.40
N ILE A 270 -15.24 0.12 23.15
CA ILE A 270 -15.73 1.30 23.86
C ILE A 270 -15.80 0.97 25.36
N ASP A 271 -15.31 1.89 26.20
CA ASP A 271 -15.38 1.75 27.65
C ASP A 271 -16.83 1.85 28.14
N GLY A 272 -17.24 0.93 29.02
CA GLY A 272 -18.61 0.87 29.52
C GLY A 272 -19.60 0.38 28.46
N GLY A 273 -20.71 1.09 28.32
CA GLY A 273 -21.76 0.80 27.33
C GLY A 273 -21.75 1.80 26.18
N ARG A 274 -22.57 1.57 25.16
CA ARG A 274 -22.82 2.57 24.12
C ARG A 274 -23.79 3.64 24.65
N ASN A 275 -23.55 4.89 24.31
CA ASN A 275 -24.51 5.96 24.54
C ASN A 275 -25.79 5.70 23.71
N GLU A 276 -26.96 5.86 24.34
CA GLU A 276 -28.26 5.57 23.70
C GLU A 276 -28.57 6.48 22.52
N ALA A 277 -28.29 7.78 22.65
CA ALA A 277 -28.51 8.77 21.60
C ALA A 277 -27.39 8.77 20.55
N TYR A 278 -26.17 8.43 20.95
CA TYR A 278 -24.98 8.43 20.09
C TYR A 278 -24.21 7.11 20.19
N PRO A 279 -24.64 6.04 19.48
CA PRO A 279 -24.08 4.70 19.66
C PRO A 279 -22.58 4.53 19.36
N ALA A 280 -21.96 5.50 18.68
CA ALA A 280 -20.52 5.56 18.45
C ALA A 280 -19.72 5.97 19.70
N PHE A 281 -20.36 6.63 20.66
CA PHE A 281 -19.76 7.08 21.91
C PHE A 281 -19.99 6.08 23.05
N SER A 282 -19.10 6.13 24.04
CA SER A 282 -19.32 5.56 25.37
C SER A 282 -20.50 6.25 26.05
N ASN A 283 -21.25 5.50 26.85
CA ASN A 283 -22.24 6.04 27.78
C ASN A 283 -21.65 6.96 28.85
N ALA A 284 -20.32 7.04 28.95
CA ALA A 284 -19.62 8.03 29.78
C ALA A 284 -19.59 9.44 29.16
N VAL A 285 -20.00 9.60 27.90
CA VAL A 285 -19.93 10.87 27.15
C VAL A 285 -21.33 11.32 26.77
N SER A 286 -21.68 12.57 27.06
CA SER A 286 -22.84 13.28 26.50
C SER A 286 -22.39 14.20 25.35
N VAL A 287 -23.26 14.42 24.37
CA VAL A 287 -23.05 15.45 23.34
C VAL A 287 -23.98 16.59 23.64
N GLU A 288 -23.42 17.77 23.87
CA GLU A 288 -24.13 18.99 24.23
C GLU A 288 -23.92 20.05 23.14
N TYR A 289 -24.76 21.09 23.13
CA TYR A 289 -24.66 22.21 22.19
C TYR A 289 -24.64 23.54 22.94
N ASN A 290 -23.73 24.42 22.56
CA ASN A 290 -23.81 25.84 22.92
C ASN A 290 -23.42 26.71 21.72
N GLU A 291 -23.77 27.99 21.75
CA GLU A 291 -23.54 28.90 20.61
C GLU A 291 -22.05 29.15 20.33
N THR A 292 -21.20 29.06 21.36
CA THR A 292 -19.76 29.36 21.26
C THR A 292 -18.93 28.23 20.68
N GLU A 293 -19.22 26.99 21.04
CA GLU A 293 -18.44 25.79 20.76
C GLU A 293 -19.18 24.85 19.78
N GLY A 294 -20.46 25.11 19.51
CA GLY A 294 -21.32 24.22 18.74
C GLY A 294 -21.56 22.91 19.49
N ARG A 295 -21.66 21.79 18.74
CA ARG A 295 -21.78 20.45 19.32
C ARG A 295 -20.44 20.01 19.91
N HIS A 296 -20.41 19.65 21.18
CA HIS A 296 -19.21 19.25 21.89
C HIS A 296 -19.49 18.06 22.81
N ALA A 297 -18.44 17.30 23.14
CA ALA A 297 -18.54 16.12 23.97
C ALA A 297 -18.21 16.47 25.43
N VAL A 298 -19.03 16.02 26.37
CA VAL A 298 -18.83 16.26 27.79
C VAL A 298 -18.73 14.91 28.50
N ALA A 299 -17.73 14.78 29.38
CA ALA A 299 -17.64 13.58 30.22
C ALA A 299 -18.71 13.64 31.32
N GLY A 300 -19.68 12.72 31.28
CA GLY A 300 -20.76 12.63 32.27
C GLY A 300 -20.29 12.03 33.61
N ARG A 301 -19.12 11.37 33.62
CA ARG A 301 -18.46 10.79 34.79
C ARG A 301 -16.94 10.83 34.62
N ASP A 302 -16.21 10.53 35.69
CA ASP A 302 -14.75 10.38 35.61
C ASP A 302 -14.36 9.20 34.71
N VAL A 303 -13.45 9.45 33.76
CA VAL A 303 -12.94 8.46 32.82
C VAL A 303 -11.44 8.27 33.04
N PRO A 304 -10.97 7.05 33.35
CA PRO A 304 -9.54 6.76 33.48
C PRO A 304 -8.77 6.97 32.17
N VAL A 305 -7.50 7.34 32.28
CA VAL A 305 -6.59 7.48 31.13
C VAL A 305 -6.45 6.14 30.39
N GLY A 306 -6.45 6.19 29.06
CA GLY A 306 -6.27 5.02 28.20
C GLY A 306 -7.57 4.30 27.82
N LYS A 307 -8.74 4.84 28.17
CA LYS A 307 -10.05 4.31 27.76
C LYS A 307 -10.49 4.82 26.40
N VAL A 308 -11.15 3.96 25.62
CA VAL A 308 -11.72 4.31 24.32
C VAL A 308 -13.13 4.85 24.51
N LEU A 309 -13.34 6.11 24.14
CA LEU A 309 -14.62 6.82 24.35
C LEU A 309 -15.47 6.95 23.08
N LEU A 310 -14.87 6.79 21.91
CA LEU A 310 -15.53 6.91 20.62
C LEU A 310 -14.94 5.87 19.68
N VAL A 311 -15.80 5.06 19.07
CA VAL A 311 -15.44 4.22 17.93
C VAL A 311 -16.49 4.42 16.86
N GLU A 312 -16.07 5.00 15.74
CA GLU A 312 -16.93 5.26 14.60
C GLU A 312 -16.33 4.63 13.34
N ARG A 313 -17.20 4.17 12.43
CA ARG A 313 -16.75 3.78 11.09
C ARG A 313 -16.50 5.04 10.29
N ALA A 314 -15.32 5.13 9.68
CA ALA A 314 -15.00 6.25 8.80
C ALA A 314 -16.11 6.42 7.75
N TYR A 315 -16.65 7.63 7.63
CA TYR A 315 -17.69 7.95 6.65
C TYR A 315 -17.14 7.84 5.21
N ALA A 316 -15.89 8.26 5.02
CA ALA A 316 -15.13 8.08 3.81
C ALA A 316 -13.67 7.79 4.14
N SER A 317 -13.01 7.04 3.27
CA SER A 317 -11.59 6.72 3.34
C SER A 317 -10.98 6.87 1.96
N VAL A 318 -9.81 7.51 1.89
CA VAL A 318 -9.04 7.67 0.65
C VAL A 318 -7.68 7.03 0.82
N LEU A 319 -7.23 6.32 -0.21
CA LEU A 319 -5.89 5.75 -0.24
C LEU A 319 -4.90 6.89 -0.51
N LEU A 320 -3.89 7.06 0.33
CA LEU A 320 -2.86 8.07 0.08
C LEU A 320 -2.13 7.73 -1.21
N ARG A 321 -1.77 8.76 -1.97
CA ARG A 321 -1.19 8.61 -3.33
C ARG A 321 0.06 7.74 -3.34
N GLU A 322 0.88 7.83 -2.29
CA GLU A 322 2.07 7.00 -2.09
C GLU A 322 1.77 5.50 -1.98
N TYR A 323 0.54 5.10 -1.62
CA TYR A 323 0.15 3.70 -1.52
C TYR A 323 -0.62 3.16 -2.74
N ASN A 324 -0.89 4.00 -3.75
CA ASN A 324 -1.66 3.60 -4.95
C ASN A 324 -1.02 2.43 -5.72
N HIS A 325 0.30 2.28 -5.65
CA HIS A 325 1.02 1.21 -6.35
C HIS A 325 1.11 -0.09 -5.53
N SER A 326 0.72 -0.06 -4.25
CA SER A 326 0.88 -1.18 -3.32
C SER A 326 -0.44 -1.65 -2.70
N HIS A 327 -1.50 -0.84 -2.73
CA HIS A 327 -2.79 -1.14 -2.12
C HIS A 327 -3.96 -0.90 -3.09
N CYS A 328 -5.06 -1.62 -2.88
CA CYS A 328 -6.31 -1.43 -3.61
C CYS A 328 -7.01 -0.15 -3.19
N THR A 329 -7.48 0.66 -4.14
CA THR A 329 -8.22 1.90 -3.86
C THR A 329 -9.62 1.68 -3.29
N ASN A 330 -10.16 0.46 -3.40
CA ASN A 330 -11.50 0.12 -2.91
C ASN A 330 -11.46 -0.56 -1.53
N CYS A 331 -10.64 -1.59 -1.36
CA CYS A 331 -10.58 -2.32 -0.09
C CYS A 331 -9.42 -1.92 0.82
N PHE A 332 -8.51 -1.06 0.35
CA PHE A 332 -7.26 -0.66 1.03
C PHE A 332 -6.33 -1.82 1.37
N GLY A 333 -6.65 -3.05 0.94
CA GLY A 333 -5.81 -4.21 1.11
C GLY A 333 -4.54 -4.08 0.27
N ARG A 334 -3.40 -4.41 0.86
CA ARG A 334 -2.12 -4.48 0.14
C ARG A 334 -2.14 -5.64 -0.85
N TYR A 335 -1.56 -5.46 -2.02
CA TYR A 335 -1.45 -6.51 -3.03
C TYR A 335 -0.44 -7.59 -2.61
N THR A 336 -0.87 -8.55 -1.78
CA THR A 336 -0.06 -9.74 -1.44
C THR A 336 -0.14 -10.76 -2.55
N LYS A 337 -1.35 -11.07 -3.03
CA LYS A 337 -1.64 -11.76 -4.30
C LYS A 337 -2.42 -10.80 -5.20
N LEU A 338 -1.96 -10.55 -6.42
CA LEU A 338 -2.79 -9.88 -7.43
C LEU A 338 -3.82 -10.87 -7.99
N ILE A 339 -4.80 -11.27 -7.17
CA ILE A 339 -6.03 -11.86 -7.67
C ILE A 339 -6.83 -10.72 -8.28
N PHE A 340 -7.00 -10.78 -9.61
CA PHE A 340 -7.97 -9.97 -10.32
C PHE A 340 -9.36 -10.41 -9.85
N VAL A 341 -9.98 -9.66 -8.94
CA VAL A 341 -11.44 -9.65 -8.89
C VAL A 341 -11.89 -8.63 -9.94
N PHE A 342 -12.04 -9.11 -11.17
CA PHE A 342 -12.86 -8.42 -12.16
C PHE A 342 -14.28 -8.36 -11.58
N TRP A 343 -14.73 -7.18 -11.17
CA TRP A 343 -16.16 -6.92 -11.02
C TRP A 343 -16.78 -6.94 -12.41
N ARG A 344 -17.23 -8.11 -12.83
CA ARG A 344 -18.25 -8.27 -13.86
C ARG A 344 -19.57 -8.42 -13.09
N HIS A 345 -20.52 -7.55 -13.41
CA HIS A 345 -21.90 -7.46 -12.92
C HIS A 345 -22.18 -6.63 -11.66
N LEU A 346 -22.70 -5.42 -11.89
CA LEU A 346 -24.06 -5.05 -11.51
C LEU A 346 -24.52 -3.87 -12.40
N MET A 347 -24.82 -4.20 -13.65
CA MET A 347 -25.93 -3.60 -14.39
C MET A 347 -27.02 -4.66 -14.33
N LEU A 348 -27.95 -4.49 -13.39
CA LEU A 348 -29.37 -4.83 -13.48
C LEU A 348 -30.08 -3.85 -12.55
#